data_AF-A0A421K7H5-F1
#
_entry.id   AF-A0A421K7H5-F1
#
_cell.length_a   1.000
_cell.length_b   1.000
_cell.length_c   1.000
_cell.angle_alpha   90.00
_cell.angle_beta   90.00
_cell.angle_gamma   90.00
#
_symmetry.space_group_name_H-M   'P 1'
#
loop_
_entity.id
_entity.type
_entity.pdbx_description
1 polymer ?
#
loop_
_entity_poly.entity_id
_entity_poly.type
_entity_poly.pdbx_seq_one_letter_code
_entity_poly.pdbx_strand_id
1 'polypeptide(L)'
;MSDTRVIKRYNAYYKGWCLAFGEHTADYDDERDISWLFGEQRMGLILSTNLLKRAQHELLGHQSIPELLLSDKSVAFNRYDFSLQDKIDLQNIQRFKEFLLEGEEMHMFLCNHLIYPSKTRILTFSTQKPLIIMYKEMQPLKLTIQ
;
A
#
# COMPACT_ATOMS: atom_id res chain seq x y z
N MET A 1 20.07 9.67 5.76
CA MET A 1 19.78 8.94 7.01
C MET A 1 18.54 8.13 6.73
N SER A 2 18.47 6.85 7.11
CA SER A 2 17.28 6.05 6.88
C SER A 2 16.33 6.12 8.07
N ASP A 3 15.06 6.39 7.79
CA ASP A 3 14.00 6.39 8.78
C ASP A 3 13.35 5.01 8.85
N THR A 4 12.95 4.59 10.06
CA THR A 4 12.28 3.29 10.25
C THR A 4 11.03 3.45 11.07
N ARG A 5 9.98 2.70 10.70
CA ARG A 5 8.68 2.73 11.37
C ARG A 5 7.99 1.37 11.31
N VAL A 6 7.14 1.09 12.29
CA VAL A 6 6.25 -0.08 12.28
C VAL A 6 4.88 0.32 11.75
N ILE A 7 4.39 -0.39 10.74
CA ILE A 7 3.05 -0.23 10.16
C ILE A 7 2.17 -1.40 10.64
N LYS A 8 1.02 -1.08 11.25
CA LYS A 8 0.03 -2.09 11.62
C LYS A 8 -0.61 -2.65 10.36
N ARG A 9 -0.74 -3.97 10.28
CA ARG A 9 -1.20 -4.65 9.07
C ARG A 9 -2.49 -5.39 9.32
N TYR A 10 -3.38 -5.38 8.33
CA TYR A 10 -4.65 -6.05 8.44
C TYR A 10 -4.99 -6.86 7.20
N ASN A 11 -5.76 -7.93 7.42
CA ASN A 11 -6.38 -8.70 6.36
C ASN A 11 -7.86 -8.87 6.64
N ALA A 12 -8.67 -8.97 5.59
CA ALA A 12 -10.11 -9.17 5.75
C ALA A 12 -10.38 -10.54 6.39
N TYR A 13 -11.39 -10.62 7.26
CA TYR A 13 -11.88 -11.90 7.78
C TYR A 13 -12.45 -12.76 6.66
N TYR A 14 -13.20 -12.13 5.75
CA TYR A 14 -13.94 -12.80 4.70
C TYR A 14 -13.22 -12.66 3.36
N LYS A 15 -13.02 -13.79 2.69
CA LYS A 15 -12.36 -13.81 1.38
C LYS A 15 -13.14 -12.93 0.39
N GLY A 16 -12.44 -12.01 -0.25
CA GLY A 16 -13.00 -11.13 -1.27
C GLY A 16 -13.68 -9.86 -0.73
N TRP A 17 -13.82 -9.72 0.60
CA TRP A 17 -14.31 -8.50 1.22
C TRP A 17 -13.22 -7.46 1.35
N CYS A 18 -13.61 -6.20 1.24
CA CYS A 18 -12.79 -5.05 1.55
C CYS A 18 -13.67 -3.82 1.73
N LEU A 19 -13.17 -2.81 2.42
CA LEU A 19 -13.77 -1.50 2.48
C LEU A 19 -13.61 -0.76 1.16
N ALA A 20 -14.54 0.15 0.90
CA ALA A 20 -14.36 1.15 -0.12
C ALA A 20 -13.23 2.10 0.28
N PHE A 21 -12.39 2.46 -0.69
CA PHE A 21 -11.30 3.41 -0.50
C PHE A 21 -11.84 4.80 -0.12
N GLY A 22 -13.02 5.16 -0.61
CA GLY A 22 -13.67 6.45 -0.34
C GLY A 22 -13.27 7.52 -1.37
N GLU A 23 -13.57 8.78 -1.05
CA GLU A 23 -13.23 9.93 -1.89
C GLU A 23 -11.71 10.10 -2.02
N HIS A 24 -11.26 10.39 -3.24
CA HIS A 24 -9.85 10.52 -3.55
C HIS A 24 -9.64 11.24 -4.87
N THR A 25 -8.44 11.80 -5.04
CA THR A 25 -7.87 12.09 -6.35
C THR A 25 -7.00 10.93 -6.79
N ALA A 26 -6.82 10.78 -8.10
CA ALA A 26 -6.07 9.68 -8.66
C ALA A 26 -5.15 10.15 -9.77
N ASP A 27 -3.95 9.61 -9.75
CA ASP A 27 -3.09 9.51 -10.90
C ASP A 27 -3.17 8.06 -11.40
N TYR A 28 -4.22 7.80 -12.18
CA TYR A 28 -4.61 6.47 -12.63
C TYR A 28 -4.31 6.28 -14.11
N ASP A 29 -3.69 5.15 -14.42
CA ASP A 29 -3.37 4.68 -15.76
C ASP A 29 -3.26 3.16 -15.71
N ASP A 30 -4.04 2.47 -16.54
CA ASP A 30 -4.13 1.02 -16.56
C ASP A 30 -2.95 0.34 -17.28
N GLU A 31 -2.15 1.11 -18.04
CA GLU A 31 -0.91 0.64 -18.66
C GLU A 31 0.28 0.68 -17.68
N ARG A 32 0.20 1.48 -16.60
CA ARG A 32 1.26 1.59 -15.60
C ARG A 32 1.23 0.44 -14.58
N ASP A 33 2.42 0.11 -14.09
CA ASP A 33 2.58 -0.88 -13.01
C ASP A 33 2.04 -0.38 -11.67
N ILE A 34 2.07 0.94 -11.45
CA ILE A 34 1.55 1.60 -10.25
C ILE A 34 0.67 2.78 -10.66
N SER A 35 -0.55 2.77 -10.14
CA SER A 35 -1.49 3.89 -10.16
C SER A 35 -1.70 4.38 -8.73
N TRP A 36 -1.62 5.69 -8.53
CA TRP A 36 -1.57 6.31 -7.20
C TRP A 36 -2.88 6.99 -6.84
N LEU A 37 -3.37 6.70 -5.64
CA LEU A 37 -4.60 7.29 -5.09
C LEU A 37 -4.27 8.13 -3.86
N PHE A 38 -4.87 9.31 -3.77
CA PHE A 38 -4.64 10.26 -2.69
C PHE A 38 -5.98 10.65 -2.06
N GLY A 39 -6.19 10.20 -0.82
CA GLY A 39 -7.28 10.65 0.04
C GLY A 39 -6.76 11.53 1.18
N GLU A 40 -7.67 12.09 1.97
CA GLU A 40 -7.33 13.01 3.07
C GLU A 40 -6.43 12.36 4.15
N GLN A 41 -6.72 11.10 4.51
CA GLN A 41 -6.04 10.38 5.59
C GLN A 41 -5.51 9.02 5.14
N ARG A 42 -5.36 8.85 3.83
CA ARG A 42 -4.96 7.59 3.22
C ARG A 42 -4.33 7.81 1.85
N MET A 43 -3.37 6.96 1.52
CA MET A 43 -2.86 6.79 0.17
C MET A 43 -3.08 5.35 -0.27
N GLY A 44 -3.32 5.17 -1.57
CA GLY A 44 -3.64 3.88 -2.16
C GLY A 44 -2.76 3.60 -3.37
N LEU A 45 -2.38 2.34 -3.55
CA LEU A 45 -1.69 1.86 -4.73
C LEU A 45 -2.57 0.84 -5.44
N ILE A 46 -2.93 1.13 -6.68
CA ILE A 46 -3.42 0.13 -7.62
C ILE A 46 -2.20 -0.40 -8.36
N LEU A 47 -1.94 -1.69 -8.21
CA LEU A 47 -0.77 -2.34 -8.78
C LEU A 47 -1.20 -3.18 -9.99
N SER A 48 -0.34 -3.30 -11.00
CA SER A 48 -0.55 -4.26 -12.08
C SER A 48 -0.75 -5.67 -11.54
N THR A 49 -1.38 -6.56 -12.31
CA THR A 49 -1.72 -7.91 -11.84
C THR A 49 -0.51 -8.67 -11.30
N ASN A 50 0.65 -8.53 -11.95
CA ASN A 50 1.87 -9.21 -11.54
C ASN A 50 2.46 -8.61 -10.25
N LEU A 51 2.51 -7.28 -10.17
CA LEU A 51 3.02 -6.58 -9.00
C LEU A 51 2.10 -6.78 -7.78
N LEU A 52 0.77 -6.75 -7.98
CA LEU A 52 -0.22 -7.02 -6.94
C LEU A 52 -0.06 -8.42 -6.35
N LYS A 53 0.06 -9.47 -7.19
CA LYS A 53 0.23 -10.85 -6.70
C LYS A 53 1.48 -10.98 -5.83
N ARG A 54 2.58 -10.32 -6.24
CA ARG A 54 3.84 -10.30 -5.48
C ARG A 54 3.67 -9.54 -4.16
N ALA A 55 3.12 -8.33 -4.20
CA ALA A 55 2.88 -7.51 -3.01
C ALA A 55 1.96 -8.24 -2.02
N GLN A 56 0.89 -8.89 -2.49
CA GLN A 56 0.01 -9.67 -1.62
C GLN A 56 0.73 -10.89 -1.02
N HIS A 57 1.55 -11.59 -1.81
CA HIS A 57 2.32 -12.72 -1.30
C HIS A 57 3.32 -12.29 -0.21
N GLU A 58 4.11 -11.25 -0.49
CA GLU A 58 5.21 -10.81 0.37
C GLU A 58 4.73 -9.98 1.57
N LEU A 59 3.75 -9.10 1.39
CA LEU A 59 3.25 -8.24 2.47
C LEU A 59 2.08 -8.86 3.24
N LEU A 60 1.19 -9.61 2.57
CA LEU A 60 -0.01 -10.16 3.21
C LEU A 60 0.10 -11.64 3.59
N GLY A 61 1.23 -12.29 3.26
CA GLY A 61 1.55 -13.66 3.64
C GLY A 61 1.75 -13.86 5.16
N HIS A 62 1.94 -15.13 5.54
CA HIS A 62 2.04 -15.58 6.95
C HIS A 62 3.45 -16.07 7.35
N GLN A 63 4.46 -15.94 6.47
CA GLN A 63 5.74 -16.66 6.64
C GLN A 63 6.78 -15.92 7.50
N SER A 64 6.77 -14.59 7.52
CA SER A 64 7.72 -13.76 8.27
C SER A 64 7.12 -12.38 8.57
N ILE A 65 7.78 -11.60 9.44
CA ILE A 65 7.52 -10.17 9.56
C ILE A 65 7.90 -9.55 8.20
N PRO A 66 6.95 -8.96 7.46
CA PRO A 66 7.26 -8.37 6.16
C PRO A 66 8.06 -7.08 6.35
N GLU A 67 8.88 -6.77 5.36
CA GLU A 67 9.65 -5.53 5.25
C GLU A 67 9.25 -4.78 3.98
N LEU A 68 9.05 -3.46 4.12
CA LEU A 68 8.85 -2.51 3.03
C LEU A 68 10.01 -1.53 3.06
N LEU A 69 10.80 -1.49 1.99
CA LEU A 69 11.88 -0.53 1.79
C LEU A 69 11.50 0.42 0.67
N LEU A 70 11.51 1.72 0.96
CA LEU A 70 11.27 2.76 -0.02
C LEU A 70 12.55 3.56 -0.23
N SER A 71 12.99 3.64 -1.48
CA SER A 71 14.04 4.55 -1.91
C SER A 71 13.48 5.58 -2.89
N ASP A 72 14.30 6.53 -3.32
CA ASP A 72 13.91 7.50 -4.36
C ASP A 72 13.55 6.86 -5.71
N LYS A 73 14.02 5.62 -5.96
CA LYS A 73 13.94 4.98 -7.28
C LYS A 73 13.44 3.55 -7.23
N SER A 74 13.10 3.03 -6.06
CA SER A 74 12.62 1.67 -5.92
C SER A 74 11.69 1.47 -4.73
N VAL A 75 10.85 0.46 -4.86
CA VAL A 75 9.99 -0.07 -3.80
C VAL A 75 10.33 -1.55 -3.66
N ALA A 76 10.80 -1.96 -2.49
CA ALA A 76 11.08 -3.36 -2.21
C ALA A 76 10.16 -3.94 -1.13
N PHE A 77 9.63 -5.13 -1.41
CA PHE A 77 8.82 -5.93 -0.51
C PHE A 77 9.59 -7.23 -0.21
N ASN A 78 10.14 -7.37 1.00
CA ASN A 78 11.06 -8.45 1.36
C ASN A 78 12.17 -8.62 0.30
N ARG A 79 12.16 -9.73 -0.44
CA ARG A 79 13.13 -10.13 -1.47
C ARG A 79 12.83 -9.58 -2.87
N TYR A 80 11.71 -8.90 -3.06
CA TYR A 80 11.31 -8.39 -4.36
C TYR A 80 11.57 -6.89 -4.43
N ASP A 81 12.37 -6.46 -5.40
CA ASP A 81 12.63 -5.05 -5.70
C ASP A 81 11.92 -4.66 -6.99
N PHE A 82 11.21 -3.54 -6.95
CA PHE A 82 10.57 -2.90 -8.09
C PHE A 82 11.21 -1.54 -8.32
N SER A 83 11.85 -1.36 -9.48
CA SER A 83 12.45 -0.09 -9.86
C SER A 83 11.41 0.85 -10.47
N LEU A 84 11.34 2.07 -9.95
CA LEU A 84 10.52 3.16 -10.46
C LEU A 84 11.24 3.81 -11.63
N GLN A 85 10.63 3.79 -12.80
CA GLN A 85 11.20 4.36 -14.03
C GLN A 85 10.41 5.56 -14.54
N ASP A 86 9.10 5.56 -14.31
CA ASP A 86 8.22 6.63 -14.76
C ASP A 86 8.41 7.91 -13.93
N LYS A 87 8.33 9.06 -14.59
CA LYS A 87 8.53 10.36 -13.92
C LYS A 87 7.46 10.61 -12.85
N ILE A 88 6.23 10.15 -13.09
CA ILE A 88 5.13 10.33 -12.16
C ILE A 88 5.30 9.43 -10.94
N ASP A 89 5.77 8.19 -11.13
CA ASP A 89 6.17 7.30 -10.03
C ASP A 89 7.25 7.92 -9.15
N LEU A 90 8.30 8.49 -9.76
CA LEU A 90 9.38 9.17 -9.05
C LEU A 90 8.93 10.42 -8.28
N GLN A 91 7.86 11.07 -8.70
CA GLN A 91 7.25 12.18 -7.97
C GLN A 91 6.36 11.67 -6.83
N ASN A 92 5.50 10.71 -7.11
CA ASN A 92 4.53 10.20 -6.16
C ASN A 92 5.17 9.38 -5.04
N ILE A 93 6.31 8.73 -5.30
CA ILE A 93 7.07 8.04 -4.24
C ILE A 93 7.56 9.02 -3.17
N GLN A 94 7.93 10.26 -3.53
CA GLN A 94 8.34 11.25 -2.53
C GLN A 94 7.18 11.62 -1.62
N ARG A 95 6.03 11.94 -2.21
CA ARG A 95 4.79 12.22 -1.47
C ARG A 95 4.36 11.05 -0.58
N PHE A 96 4.53 9.83 -1.08
CA PHE A 96 4.20 8.62 -0.33
C PHE A 96 5.14 8.38 0.85
N LYS A 97 6.45 8.61 0.66
CA LYS A 97 7.43 8.55 1.76
C LYS A 97 7.09 9.55 2.86
N GLU A 98 6.79 10.80 2.50
CA GLU A 98 6.36 11.85 3.44
C GLU A 98 5.12 11.40 4.22
N PHE A 99 4.06 10.99 3.52
CA PHE A 99 2.83 10.50 4.12
C PHE A 99 3.04 9.32 5.09
N LEU A 100 3.92 8.37 4.74
CA LEU A 100 4.19 7.22 5.61
C LEU A 100 4.93 7.57 6.90
N LEU A 101 5.56 8.74 6.97
CA LEU A 101 6.20 9.26 8.19
C LEU A 101 5.25 10.13 9.02
N GLU A 102 4.07 10.48 8.52
CA GLU A 102 3.09 11.30 9.23
C GLU A 102 2.35 10.53 10.35
N GLY A 103 1.98 11.27 11.39
CA GLY A 103 1.14 10.77 12.49
C GLY A 103 1.81 9.72 13.39
N GLU A 104 1.12 9.31 14.44
CA GLU A 104 1.63 8.32 15.40
C GLU A 104 1.46 6.88 14.89
N GLU A 105 0.32 6.56 14.29
CA GLU A 105 0.01 5.23 13.75
C GLU A 105 -0.18 5.23 12.23
N MET A 106 0.22 4.12 11.61
CA MET A 106 0.02 3.85 10.20
C MET A 106 -0.53 2.44 10.03
N HIS A 107 -1.58 2.30 9.23
CA HIS A 107 -2.32 1.07 9.02
C HIS A 107 -2.29 0.69 7.54
N MET A 108 -1.97 -0.57 7.25
CA MET A 108 -1.97 -1.13 5.89
C MET A 108 -3.06 -2.20 5.74
N PHE A 109 -3.91 -2.04 4.72
CA PHE A 109 -4.97 -2.99 4.39
C PHE A 109 -5.39 -2.89 2.92
N LEU A 110 -6.18 -3.85 2.43
CA LEU A 110 -6.73 -3.79 1.08
C LEU A 110 -8.10 -3.12 1.05
N CYS A 111 -8.29 -2.19 0.12
CA CYS A 111 -9.58 -1.60 -0.24
C CYS A 111 -10.01 -1.99 -1.66
N ASN A 112 -11.21 -1.59 -2.06
CA ASN A 112 -11.65 -1.48 -3.45
C ASN A 112 -12.24 -0.09 -3.72
N HIS A 113 -12.55 0.20 -4.98
CA HIS A 113 -13.38 1.34 -5.32
C HIS A 113 -14.23 0.99 -6.55
N LEU A 114 -15.42 1.58 -6.65
CA LEU A 114 -16.42 1.21 -7.67
C LEU A 114 -16.08 1.73 -9.07
N ILE A 115 -15.26 2.77 -9.17
CA ILE A 115 -14.87 3.40 -10.46
C ILE A 115 -13.74 2.64 -11.17
N TYR A 116 -13.01 1.80 -10.44
CA TYR A 116 -11.92 1.00 -11.01
C TYR A 116 -12.46 -0.37 -11.48
N PRO A 117 -11.76 -1.04 -12.41
CA PRO A 117 -12.17 -2.34 -12.90
C PRO A 117 -12.51 -3.32 -11.77
N SER A 118 -13.52 -4.17 -12.01
CA SER A 118 -13.98 -5.13 -11.02
C SER A 118 -12.82 -6.00 -10.52
N LYS A 119 -12.80 -6.26 -9.21
CA LYS A 119 -11.76 -7.01 -8.48
C LYS A 119 -10.42 -6.28 -8.30
N THR A 120 -10.29 -5.03 -8.75
CA THR A 120 -9.14 -4.19 -8.38
C THR A 120 -9.01 -4.12 -6.86
N ARG A 121 -7.81 -4.41 -6.36
CA ARG A 121 -7.46 -4.26 -4.94
C ARG A 121 -6.48 -3.12 -4.80
N ILE A 122 -6.83 -2.19 -3.91
CA ILE A 122 -6.02 -1.02 -3.60
C ILE A 122 -5.23 -1.34 -2.34
N LEU A 123 -3.91 -1.41 -2.45
CA LEU A 123 -3.04 -1.48 -1.29
C LEU A 123 -3.07 -0.12 -0.59
N THR A 124 -3.75 -0.06 0.55
CA THR A 124 -4.07 1.19 1.24
C THR A 124 -3.20 1.35 2.48
N PHE A 125 -2.64 2.54 2.63
CA PHE A 125 -1.98 3.02 3.84
C PHE A 125 -2.81 4.15 4.40
N SER A 126 -3.13 4.11 5.69
CA SER A 126 -3.99 5.11 6.33
C SER A 126 -3.55 5.39 7.75
N THR A 127 -3.69 6.65 8.18
CA THR A 127 -3.54 7.05 9.58
C THR A 127 -4.77 6.65 10.43
N GLN A 128 -5.84 6.18 9.79
CA GLN A 128 -7.02 5.63 10.46
C GLN A 128 -7.04 4.10 10.43
N LYS A 129 -7.43 3.50 11.55
CA LYS A 129 -7.64 2.06 11.66
C LYS A 129 -8.80 1.60 10.76
N PRO A 130 -8.69 0.44 10.05
CA PRO A 130 -9.82 -0.11 9.30
C PRO A 130 -10.93 -0.61 10.24
N LEU A 131 -12.14 -0.83 9.69
CA LEU A 131 -13.26 -1.38 10.46
C LEU A 131 -12.92 -2.77 11.02
N ILE A 132 -12.79 -2.87 12.33
CA ILE A 132 -12.36 -4.10 13.03
C ILE A 132 -13.32 -5.28 12.88
N ILE A 133 -14.58 -5.03 12.51
CA ILE A 133 -15.54 -6.11 12.21
C ILE A 133 -15.25 -6.80 10.88
N MET A 134 -14.55 -6.11 9.97
CA MET A 134 -14.19 -6.63 8.64
C MET A 134 -12.74 -7.12 8.57
N TYR A 135 -11.86 -6.59 9.42
CA TYR A 135 -10.43 -6.82 9.35
C TYR A 135 -9.87 -7.39 10.65
N LYS A 136 -9.02 -8.42 10.51
CA LYS A 136 -8.14 -8.91 11.57
C LYS A 136 -6.77 -8.27 11.46
N GLU A 137 -6.21 -7.90 12.60
CA GLU A 137 -4.82 -7.48 12.68
C GLU A 137 -3.90 -8.69 12.45
N MET A 138 -2.79 -8.45 11.75
CA MET A 138 -1.76 -9.42 11.45
C MET A 138 -0.43 -8.95 12.07
N GLN A 139 0.61 -9.77 11.93
CA GLN A 139 1.96 -9.32 12.24
C GLN A 139 2.27 -8.03 11.46
N PRO A 140 2.81 -7.00 12.15
CA PRO A 140 3.04 -5.70 11.54
C PRO A 140 4.12 -5.76 10.46
N LEU A 141 4.17 -4.71 9.65
CA LEU A 141 5.16 -4.48 8.60
C LEU A 141 6.24 -3.54 9.12
N LYS A 142 7.52 -3.86 8.87
CA LYS A 142 8.63 -2.93 9.12
C LYS A 142 8.86 -2.08 7.87
N LEU A 143 8.71 -0.77 8.01
CA LEU A 143 9.01 0.22 6.99
C LEU A 143 10.44 0.74 7.20
N THR A 144 11.20 0.83 6.11
CA THR A 144 12.45 1.59 6.03
C THR A 144 12.34 2.57 4.87
N ILE A 145 12.66 3.84 5.12
CA ILE A 145 12.71 4.89 4.10
C ILE A 145 14.15 5.37 3.99
N GLN A 146 14.66 5.47 2.76
CA GLN A 146 16.00 5.95 2.43
C GLN A 146 15.96 7.29 1.70
#